data_AF-X1FFL9-F1
#
_entry.id   AF-X1FFL9-F1
#
_cell.length_a   1.000
_cell.length_b   1.000
_cell.length_c   1.000
_cell.angle_alpha   90.00
_cell.angle_beta   90.00
_cell.angle_gamma   90.00
#
_symmetry.space_group_name_H-M   'P 1'
#
loop_
_entity.id
_entity.type
_entity.pdbx_description
1 polymer ?
#
loop_
_entity_poly.entity_id
_entity_poly.type
_entity_poly.pdbx_seq_one_letter_code
_entity_poly.pdbx_strand_id
1 'polypeptide(L)'
;LNFSTSQFSESLSSSILEIPGISSEITASFITLIDALKLDGFDDNELVFGLFKDLMKNFDRFPGLELDKIKLQKIFEEILQYEEKIVNNKNYRDSIADDLYDLYVVFKEKLNLGK
;
A
#
# COMPACT_ATOMS: atom_id res chain seq x y z
N LEU A 1 12.86 39.72 -15.78
CA LEU A 1 12.12 38.44 -15.90
C LEU A 1 11.33 38.25 -14.61
N ASN A 2 10.05 38.59 -14.61
CA ASN A 2 9.16 38.35 -13.47
C ASN A 2 8.58 36.94 -13.61
N PHE A 3 9.06 35.99 -12.83
CA PHE A 3 8.46 34.66 -12.72
C PHE A 3 7.23 34.77 -11.80
N SER A 4 6.04 34.59 -12.37
CA SER A 4 4.79 34.42 -11.62
C SER A 4 4.91 33.20 -10.71
N THR A 5 5.04 33.45 -9.41
CA THR A 5 5.05 32.47 -8.32
C THR A 5 3.64 31.99 -7.94
N SER A 6 2.58 32.54 -8.53
CA SER A 6 1.20 32.25 -8.15
C SER A 6 0.72 30.85 -8.58
N GLN A 7 1.13 30.36 -9.75
CA GLN A 7 0.68 29.06 -10.28
C GLN A 7 1.26 27.84 -9.56
N PHE A 8 2.39 28.00 -8.85
CA PHE A 8 3.00 26.93 -8.07
C PHE A 8 2.32 26.75 -6.70
N SER A 9 1.68 27.79 -6.17
CA SER A 9 1.08 27.76 -4.83
C SER A 9 -0.28 27.07 -4.78
N GLU A 10 -1.11 27.22 -5.83
CA GLU A 10 -2.44 26.59 -5.87
C GLU A 10 -2.35 25.06 -5.96
N SER A 11 -1.44 24.51 -6.79
CA SER A 11 -1.27 23.05 -6.89
C SER A 11 -0.67 22.43 -5.63
N LEU A 12 0.27 23.13 -4.96
CA LEU A 12 0.83 22.69 -3.69
C LEU A 12 -0.21 22.70 -2.57
N SER A 13 -1.11 23.68 -2.55
CA SER A 13 -2.14 23.78 -1.52
C SER A 13 -3.18 22.65 -1.59
N SER A 14 -3.57 22.18 -2.79
CA SER A 14 -4.42 20.98 -2.92
C SER A 14 -3.62 19.71 -2.60
N SER A 15 -2.38 19.62 -3.10
CA SER A 15 -1.50 18.48 -2.86
C SER A 15 -1.27 18.25 -1.36
N ILE A 16 -1.03 19.31 -0.58
CA ILE A 16 -0.80 19.22 0.89
C ILE A 16 -2.03 18.69 1.64
N LEU A 17 -3.25 19.00 1.19
CA LEU A 17 -4.49 18.47 1.78
C LEU A 17 -4.80 17.03 1.32
N GLU A 18 -4.34 16.64 0.14
CA GLU A 18 -4.51 15.28 -0.38
C GLU A 18 -3.58 14.26 0.29
N ILE A 19 -2.36 14.63 0.71
CA ILE A 19 -1.41 13.70 1.37
C ILE A 19 -1.98 13.08 2.66
N PRO A 20 -2.60 13.82 3.61
CA PRO A 20 -3.25 13.24 4.78
C PRO A 20 -4.39 12.27 4.43
N GLY A 21 -5.16 12.58 3.37
CA GLY A 21 -6.22 11.70 2.88
C GLY A 21 -5.67 10.40 2.30
N ILE A 22 -4.74 10.49 1.35
CA ILE A 22 -4.15 9.34 0.67
C ILE A 22 -3.34 8.47 1.64
N SER A 23 -2.61 9.08 2.59
CA SER A 23 -1.89 8.30 3.62
C SER A 23 -2.82 7.51 4.53
N SER A 24 -4.00 8.06 4.84
CA SER A 24 -5.03 7.35 5.61
C SER A 24 -5.63 6.20 4.79
N GLU A 25 -5.88 6.41 3.49
CA GLU A 25 -6.34 5.36 2.56
C GLU A 25 -5.33 4.22 2.44
N ILE A 26 -4.04 4.53 2.24
CA ILE A 26 -2.95 3.54 2.20
C ILE A 26 -2.89 2.76 3.52
N THR A 27 -2.97 3.45 4.65
CA THR A 27 -2.93 2.82 5.98
C THR A 27 -4.09 1.85 6.16
N ALA A 28 -5.31 2.26 5.81
CA ALA A 28 -6.49 1.40 5.89
C ALA A 28 -6.37 0.18 4.96
N SER A 29 -5.88 0.37 3.73
CA SER A 29 -5.66 -0.72 2.77
C SER A 29 -4.64 -1.74 3.28
N PHE A 30 -3.53 -1.30 3.87
CA PHE A 30 -2.54 -2.20 4.47
C PHE A 30 -3.16 -3.05 5.58
N ILE A 31 -3.81 -2.40 6.55
CA ILE A 31 -4.43 -3.08 7.68
C ILE A 31 -5.47 -4.10 7.19
N THR A 32 -6.36 -3.69 6.29
CA THR A 32 -7.42 -4.55 5.75
C THR A 32 -6.85 -5.79 5.06
N LEU A 33 -5.80 -5.62 4.25
CA LEU A 33 -5.16 -6.72 3.54
C LEU A 33 -4.44 -7.69 4.50
N ILE A 34 -3.70 -7.15 5.49
CA ILE A 34 -3.01 -7.95 6.50
C ILE A 34 -4.03 -8.74 7.33
N ASP A 35 -5.12 -8.09 7.76
CA ASP A 35 -6.18 -8.74 8.52
C ASP A 35 -6.83 -9.86 7.69
N ALA A 36 -7.13 -9.62 6.42
CA ALA A 36 -7.68 -10.64 5.53
C ALA A 36 -6.77 -11.88 5.41
N LEU A 37 -5.45 -11.68 5.29
CA LEU A 37 -4.49 -12.78 5.24
C LEU A 37 -4.41 -13.57 6.56
N LYS A 38 -4.58 -12.89 7.70
CA LYS A 38 -4.51 -13.50 9.04
C LYS A 38 -5.84 -14.14 9.50
N LEU A 39 -6.93 -13.98 8.75
CA LEU A 39 -8.20 -14.65 9.06
C LEU A 39 -8.07 -16.18 8.89
N ASP A 40 -8.39 -16.90 9.96
CA ASP A 40 -8.51 -18.36 9.92
C ASP A 40 -9.79 -18.77 9.16
N GLY A 41 -9.67 -19.76 8.27
CA GLY A 41 -10.80 -20.25 7.46
C GLY A 41 -11.16 -19.36 6.26
N PHE A 42 -10.27 -18.46 5.86
CA PHE A 42 -10.44 -17.59 4.70
C PHE A 42 -10.22 -18.36 3.38
N ASP A 43 -11.22 -18.35 2.48
CA ASP A 43 -11.23 -19.09 1.21
C ASP A 43 -11.43 -18.24 -0.05
N ASP A 44 -11.38 -16.91 0.06
CA ASP A 44 -11.65 -15.98 -1.03
C ASP A 44 -10.37 -15.31 -1.58
N ASN A 45 -9.70 -15.99 -2.50
CA ASN A 45 -8.51 -15.45 -3.18
C ASN A 45 -8.82 -14.16 -3.96
N GLU A 46 -10.01 -14.04 -4.56
CA GLU A 46 -10.38 -12.86 -5.35
C GLU A 46 -10.43 -11.62 -4.47
N LEU A 47 -10.94 -11.75 -3.24
CA LEU A 47 -10.94 -10.67 -2.25
C LEU A 47 -9.51 -10.22 -1.91
N VAL A 48 -8.59 -11.15 -1.61
CA VAL A 48 -7.19 -10.79 -1.33
C VAL A 48 -6.54 -10.08 -2.52
N PHE A 49 -6.79 -10.55 -3.74
CA PHE A 49 -6.26 -9.91 -4.95
C PHE A 49 -6.87 -8.53 -5.18
N GLY A 50 -8.15 -8.35 -4.88
CA GLY A 50 -8.81 -7.04 -4.90
C GLY A 50 -8.16 -6.07 -3.94
N LEU A 51 -7.95 -6.49 -2.68
CA LEU A 51 -7.30 -5.69 -1.64
C LEU A 51 -5.85 -5.31 -2.02
N PHE A 52 -5.10 -6.22 -2.64
CA PHE A 52 -3.76 -5.89 -3.18
C PHE A 52 -3.81 -4.82 -4.28
N LYS A 53 -4.73 -4.95 -5.24
CA LYS A 53 -4.90 -3.97 -6.32
C LYS A 53 -5.29 -2.59 -5.78
N ASP A 54 -6.16 -2.56 -4.78
CA ASP A 54 -6.56 -1.30 -4.11
C ASP A 54 -5.37 -0.65 -3.40
N LEU A 55 -4.55 -1.44 -2.69
CA LEU A 55 -3.33 -0.95 -2.07
C LEU A 55 -2.34 -0.39 -3.12
N MET A 56 -2.10 -1.10 -4.22
CA MET A 56 -1.24 -0.63 -5.31
C MET A 56 -1.73 0.68 -5.92
N LYS A 57 -3.04 0.80 -6.16
CA LYS A 57 -3.66 2.03 -6.70
C LYS A 57 -3.47 3.22 -5.75
N ASN A 58 -3.55 2.99 -4.44
CA ASN A 58 -3.30 4.04 -3.45
C ASN A 58 -1.82 4.42 -3.39
N PHE A 59 -0.91 3.46 -3.50
CA PHE A 59 0.52 3.72 -3.67
C PHE A 59 0.81 4.58 -4.90
N ASP A 60 0.15 4.32 -6.03
CA ASP A 60 0.34 5.08 -7.27
C ASP A 60 0.07 6.57 -7.13
N ARG A 61 -0.87 6.91 -6.25
CA ARG A 61 -1.27 8.30 -5.96
C ARG A 61 -0.36 9.01 -4.96
N PHE A 62 0.52 8.30 -4.25
CA PHE A 62 1.38 8.88 -3.22
C PHE A 62 2.82 9.10 -3.73
N PRO A 63 3.34 10.34 -3.68
CA PRO A 63 4.70 10.64 -4.16
C PRO A 63 5.79 10.11 -3.23
N GLY A 64 6.93 9.66 -3.77
CA GLY A 64 8.10 9.26 -2.96
C GLY A 64 8.11 7.80 -2.47
N LEU A 65 7.25 6.95 -3.06
CA LEU A 65 7.16 5.51 -2.76
C LEU A 65 7.67 4.61 -3.89
N GLU A 66 8.47 5.13 -4.83
CA GLU A 66 8.87 4.40 -6.04
C GLU A 66 9.53 3.04 -5.73
N LEU A 67 10.41 3.00 -4.72
CA LEU A 67 11.05 1.75 -4.29
C LEU A 67 10.09 0.81 -3.55
N ASP A 68 9.13 1.35 -2.80
CA ASP A 68 8.17 0.56 -2.03
C ASP A 68 7.11 -0.05 -2.94
N LYS A 69 6.73 0.67 -4.01
CA LYS A 69 5.90 0.15 -5.10
C LYS A 69 6.50 -1.11 -5.72
N ILE A 70 7.81 -1.10 -5.97
CA ILE A 70 8.51 -2.27 -6.53
C ILE A 70 8.45 -3.45 -5.55
N LYS A 71 8.60 -3.21 -4.24
CA LYS A 71 8.48 -4.26 -3.22
C LYS A 71 7.06 -4.82 -3.17
N LEU A 72 6.06 -3.94 -3.11
CA LEU A 72 4.64 -4.33 -3.11
C LEU A 72 4.30 -5.16 -4.35
N GLN A 73 4.78 -4.74 -5.52
CA GLN A 73 4.57 -5.46 -6.76
C GLN A 73 5.19 -6.86 -6.73
N LYS A 74 6.41 -7.02 -6.18
CA LYS A 74 7.04 -8.34 -6.04
C LYS A 74 6.24 -9.28 -5.15
N ILE A 75 5.72 -8.77 -4.03
CA ILE A 75 4.84 -9.56 -3.14
C ILE A 75 3.59 -9.99 -3.92
N PHE A 76 2.97 -9.09 -4.68
CA PHE A 76 1.80 -9.42 -5.48
C PHE A 76 2.11 -10.45 -6.59
N GLU A 77 3.24 -10.31 -7.27
CA GLU A 77 3.70 -11.27 -8.29
C GLU A 77 3.96 -12.66 -7.69
N GLU A 78 4.55 -12.73 -6.50
CA GLU A 78 4.75 -14.00 -5.79
C GLU A 78 3.41 -14.68 -5.48
N ILE A 79 2.45 -13.91 -4.97
CA ILE A 79 1.12 -14.41 -4.64
C ILE A 79 0.40 -14.95 -5.89
N LEU A 80 0.51 -14.26 -7.03
CA LEU A 80 -0.05 -14.74 -8.30
C LEU A 80 0.57 -16.06 -8.75
N GLN A 81 1.85 -16.30 -8.45
CA GLN A 81 2.52 -17.57 -8.77
C GLN A 81 2.08 -18.72 -7.85
N TYR A 82 1.59 -18.40 -6.65
CA TYR A 82 1.23 -19.38 -5.63
C TYR A 82 -0.20 -19.17 -5.10
N GLU A 83 -1.13 -18.80 -5.98
CA GLU A 83 -2.52 -18.48 -5.64
C GLU A 83 -3.20 -19.56 -4.79
N GLU A 84 -2.99 -20.83 -5.11
CA GLU A 84 -3.52 -21.97 -4.37
C GLU A 84 -3.08 -22.02 -2.89
N LYS A 85 -1.90 -21.45 -2.58
CA LYS A 85 -1.35 -21.41 -1.22
C LYS A 85 -2.03 -20.33 -0.38
N ILE A 86 -2.63 -19.32 -0.99
CA ILE A 86 -3.38 -18.29 -0.25
C ILE A 86 -4.56 -18.94 0.48
N VAL A 87 -5.36 -19.79 -0.15
CA VAL A 87 -6.46 -20.49 0.57
C VAL A 87 -5.92 -21.56 1.54
N ASN A 88 -4.98 -22.37 1.07
CA ASN A 88 -4.72 -23.67 1.70
C ASN A 88 -3.53 -23.69 2.66
N ASN A 89 -2.77 -22.59 2.76
CA ASN A 89 -1.55 -22.56 3.56
C ASN A 89 -1.51 -21.30 4.45
N LYS A 90 -1.91 -21.47 5.71
CA LYS A 90 -1.86 -20.43 6.72
C LYS A 90 -0.45 -19.85 6.90
N ASN A 91 0.57 -20.69 6.99
CA ASN A 91 1.95 -20.22 7.18
C ASN A 91 2.42 -19.35 6.01
N TYR A 92 1.97 -19.67 4.78
CA TYR A 92 2.25 -18.85 3.62
C TYR A 92 1.56 -17.49 3.73
N ARG A 93 0.26 -17.46 4.07
CA ARG A 93 -0.45 -16.20 4.30
C ARG A 93 0.19 -15.36 5.41
N ASP A 94 0.60 -15.99 6.51
CA ASP A 94 1.26 -15.32 7.64
C ASP A 94 2.59 -14.68 7.19
N SER A 95 3.39 -15.40 6.38
CA SER A 95 4.64 -14.85 5.81
C SER A 95 4.38 -13.63 4.94
N ILE A 96 3.39 -13.69 4.03
CA ILE A 96 3.01 -12.55 3.20
C ILE A 96 2.52 -11.37 4.05
N ALA A 97 1.74 -11.65 5.10
CA ALA A 97 1.24 -10.62 5.99
C ALA A 97 2.37 -9.92 6.77
N ASP A 98 3.41 -10.66 7.13
CA ASP A 98 4.60 -10.10 7.77
C ASP A 98 5.43 -9.26 6.79
N ASP A 99 5.62 -9.70 5.54
CA ASP A 99 6.27 -8.89 4.48
C ASP A 99 5.53 -7.57 4.20
N LEU A 100 4.19 -7.62 4.19
CA LEU A 100 3.34 -6.42 4.07
C LEU A 100 3.46 -5.51 5.29
N TYR A 101 3.56 -6.09 6.49
CA TYR A 101 3.75 -5.32 7.72
C TYR A 101 5.08 -4.57 7.72
N ASP A 102 6.17 -5.22 7.30
CA ASP A 102 7.48 -4.58 7.17
C ASP A 102 7.43 -3.41 6.18
N LEU A 103 6.74 -3.57 5.04
CA LEU A 103 6.54 -2.49 4.08
C LEU A 103 5.70 -1.35 4.67
N TYR A 104 4.68 -1.67 5.46
CA TYR A 104 3.86 -0.68 6.16
C TYR A 104 4.65 0.11 7.21
N VAL A 105 5.56 -0.54 7.94
CA VAL A 105 6.46 0.14 8.88
C VAL A 105 7.33 1.17 8.15
N VAL A 106 7.95 0.78 7.02
CA VAL A 106 8.74 1.70 6.18
C VAL A 106 7.89 2.88 5.70
N PHE A 107 6.66 2.61 5.25
CA PHE A 107 5.73 3.67 4.85
C PHE A 107 5.45 4.65 6.02
N LYS A 108 5.17 4.15 7.23
CA LYS A 108 4.97 4.99 8.42
C LYS A 108 6.20 5.81 8.79
N GLU A 109 7.39 5.23 8.68
CA GLU A 109 8.64 5.95 8.92
C GLU A 109 8.77 7.13 7.95
N LYS A 110 8.49 6.94 6.67
CA LYS A 110 8.49 8.01 5.67
C LYS A 110 7.47 9.11 5.98
N LEU A 111 6.28 8.77 6.47
CA LEU A 111 5.31 9.76 6.93
C LEU A 111 5.82 10.56 8.15
N ASN A 112 6.53 9.90 9.06
CA ASN A 112 7.08 10.53 10.26
C ASN A 112 8.35 11.36 10.00
N LEU A 113 9.11 11.05 8.94
CA LEU A 113 10.28 11.82 8.50
C LEU A 113 9.91 13.17 7.85
N GLY A 114 8.63 13.42 7.59
CA GLY A 114 8.09 14.71 7.16
C GLY A 114 7.71 15.66 8.30
N LYS A 115 7.99 15.31 9.57
CA LYS A 115 7.76 16.16 10.76
C LYS A 115 9.03 16.84 11.24
#